data_AF-A0A9X3HHM2-F1
#
_entry.id   AF-A0A9X3HHM2-F1
#
_cell.length_a   1.000
_cell.length_b   1.000
_cell.length_c   1.000
_cell.angle_alpha   90.00
_cell.angle_beta   90.00
_cell.angle_gamma   90.00
#
_symmetry.space_group_name_H-M   'P 1'
#
loop_
_entity.id
_entity.type
_entity.pdbx_description
1 polymer ?
#
loop_
_entity_poly.entity_id
_entity_poly.type
_entity_poly.pdbx_seq_one_letter_code
_entity_poly.pdbx_strand_id
1 'polypeptide(L)'
;MKNRGLYCELYDYLEGFDQIDEKEIYKQILDEWSENQVEEFVASVFKLIPNDYFQDASYYNFYTNSTLGGAPYPCADLDCRLKNLDDLLRFSALYADKMLMQSPFDKHYENLEAGNRINRLDLVGDIIIILYLKSFVLAGIIGFFSSYVCLCEDCLKKIVSKEDELRNKMKVISDLMYKETSENIRCKLLRDSNDIAYLAIKGAEKLGFHEQVDILIFQENKQIKKLLKKEKEIVVTPKMLMQWGIVDYLFEPLINDVFQAQINTTFLDSSYITNRPYDAMMISEIQKQSLSQEGIEKAKMVETGLFHKVPLIGEVELNKIIKLRQSDGMAFKGYRSKMNSILSEYDKLDRKRMSEIQKDVIRPELDAMEQTLCKNKKSLIQSTAQDLVLVGGSIGIGIFTGLLPVDYSAVVGMIGGISSISNILDKAKKSFTKEEIKSNSFYFLYELQDKYRKL
;
A
#
# COMPACT_ATOMS: atom_id res chain seq x y z
N MET A 1 -0.68 23.13 -14.29
CA MET A 1 -2.03 23.59 -14.67
C MET A 1 -2.71 22.77 -15.77
N LYS A 2 -2.03 21.84 -16.48
CA LYS A 2 -2.68 20.99 -17.51
C LYS A 2 -3.52 19.81 -16.99
N ASN A 3 -3.36 19.37 -15.74
CA ASN A 3 -4.09 18.20 -15.20
C ASN A 3 -5.52 18.48 -14.72
N ARG A 4 -5.94 19.75 -14.59
CA ARG A 4 -7.30 20.06 -14.10
C ARG A 4 -8.40 19.49 -15.00
N GLY A 5 -8.13 19.29 -16.29
CA GLY A 5 -9.14 18.80 -17.24
C GLY A 5 -9.27 17.28 -17.35
N LEU A 6 -8.29 16.49 -16.87
CA LEU A 6 -8.26 15.05 -17.16
C LEU A 6 -9.34 14.26 -16.40
N TYR A 7 -9.69 14.71 -15.19
CA TYR A 7 -10.67 14.04 -14.32
C TYR A 7 -11.96 14.84 -14.15
N CYS A 8 -12.12 16.00 -14.81
CA CYS A 8 -13.36 16.78 -14.72
C CYS A 8 -14.56 15.96 -15.18
N GLU A 9 -14.46 15.33 -16.36
CA GLU A 9 -15.57 14.55 -16.92
C GLU A 9 -15.99 13.40 -16.00
N LEU A 10 -15.03 12.72 -15.35
CA LEU A 10 -15.32 11.69 -14.34
C LEU A 10 -16.11 12.27 -13.17
N TYR A 11 -15.65 13.38 -12.57
CA TYR A 11 -16.29 13.94 -11.39
C TYR A 11 -17.56 14.73 -11.68
N ASP A 12 -17.76 15.20 -12.90
CA ASP A 12 -19.01 15.77 -13.38
C ASP A 12 -20.04 14.64 -13.56
N TYR A 13 -19.63 13.49 -14.11
CA TYR A 13 -20.50 12.30 -14.19
C TYR A 13 -20.92 11.76 -12.82
N LEU A 14 -20.02 11.86 -11.83
CA LEU A 14 -20.27 11.40 -10.46
C LEU A 14 -20.93 12.47 -9.56
N GLU A 15 -21.23 13.67 -10.07
CA GLU A 15 -21.75 14.79 -9.26
C GLU A 15 -23.05 14.42 -8.51
N GLY A 16 -23.88 13.56 -9.08
CA GLY A 16 -25.10 13.07 -8.43
C GLY A 16 -24.84 12.34 -7.10
N PHE A 17 -23.67 11.70 -6.94
CA PHE A 17 -23.29 11.03 -5.70
C PHE A 17 -22.68 11.97 -4.66
N ASP A 18 -22.05 13.08 -5.08
CA ASP A 18 -21.51 14.09 -4.17
C ASP A 18 -22.60 14.82 -3.37
N GLN A 19 -23.84 14.80 -3.87
CA GLN A 19 -24.96 15.55 -3.32
C GLN A 19 -25.83 14.73 -2.35
N ILE A 20 -25.56 13.44 -2.20
CA ILE A 20 -26.34 12.53 -1.37
C ILE A 20 -25.48 11.92 -0.26
N ASP A 21 -26.12 11.50 0.83
CA ASP A 21 -25.39 10.85 1.92
C ASP A 21 -25.00 9.42 1.57
N GLU A 22 -24.04 8.87 2.33
CA GLU A 22 -23.54 7.52 2.13
C GLU A 22 -24.69 6.48 2.08
N LYS A 23 -25.69 6.59 2.96
CA LYS A 23 -26.79 5.64 3.05
C LYS A 23 -27.66 5.64 1.80
N GLU A 24 -27.83 6.80 1.17
CA GLU A 24 -28.56 6.89 -0.09
C GLU A 24 -27.78 6.26 -1.24
N ILE A 25 -26.45 6.35 -1.25
CA ILE A 25 -25.61 5.61 -2.21
C ILE A 25 -25.84 4.10 -2.06
N TYR A 26 -25.81 3.59 -0.81
CA TYR A 26 -26.10 2.19 -0.52
C TYR A 26 -27.48 1.78 -1.04
N LYS A 27 -28.52 2.54 -0.70
CA LYS A 27 -29.91 2.26 -1.11
C LYS A 27 -30.05 2.26 -2.63
N GLN A 28 -29.52 3.26 -3.30
CA GLN A 28 -29.63 3.40 -4.74
C GLN A 28 -28.97 2.23 -5.49
N ILE A 29 -27.73 1.88 -5.11
CA ILE A 29 -26.96 0.84 -5.80
C ILE A 29 -27.42 -0.57 -5.42
N LEU A 30 -27.79 -0.82 -4.16
CA LEU A 30 -28.18 -2.16 -3.71
C LEU A 30 -29.63 -2.50 -4.04
N ASP A 31 -30.55 -1.54 -3.83
CA ASP A 31 -31.98 -1.83 -3.82
C ASP A 31 -32.73 -1.30 -5.06
N GLU A 32 -32.28 -0.18 -5.63
CA GLU A 32 -33.04 0.53 -6.68
C GLU A 32 -32.54 0.24 -8.09
N TRP A 33 -31.23 0.14 -8.29
CA TRP A 33 -30.67 -0.07 -9.63
C TRP A 33 -30.93 -1.48 -10.14
N SER A 34 -31.35 -1.59 -11.40
CA SER A 34 -31.33 -2.85 -12.15
C SER A 34 -29.91 -3.30 -12.48
N GLU A 35 -29.71 -4.58 -12.82
CA GLU A 35 -28.39 -5.09 -13.24
C GLU A 35 -27.85 -4.29 -14.44
N ASN A 36 -28.66 -4.03 -15.46
CA ASN A 36 -28.23 -3.23 -16.62
C ASN A 36 -27.73 -1.84 -16.22
N GLN A 37 -28.38 -1.17 -15.25
CA GLN A 37 -27.93 0.15 -14.77
C GLN A 37 -26.57 0.06 -14.06
N VAL A 38 -26.35 -1.00 -13.28
CA VAL A 38 -25.05 -1.26 -12.63
C VAL A 38 -23.96 -1.51 -13.69
N GLU A 39 -24.24 -2.34 -14.68
CA GLU A 39 -23.30 -2.66 -15.77
C GLU A 39 -22.96 -1.43 -16.62
N GLU A 40 -23.97 -0.66 -17.03
CA GLU A 40 -23.80 0.59 -17.78
C GLU A 40 -22.99 1.63 -16.97
N PHE A 41 -23.26 1.72 -15.67
CA PHE A 41 -22.52 2.61 -14.78
C PHE A 41 -21.05 2.20 -14.69
N VAL A 42 -20.75 0.92 -14.42
CA VAL A 42 -19.37 0.43 -14.32
C VAL A 42 -18.61 0.64 -15.63
N ALA A 43 -19.22 0.32 -16.77
CA ALA A 43 -18.60 0.53 -18.08
C ALA A 43 -18.35 2.02 -18.37
N SER A 44 -19.24 2.91 -17.93
CA SER A 44 -19.09 4.35 -18.13
C SER A 44 -18.00 4.93 -17.25
N VAL A 45 -17.98 4.60 -15.96
CA VAL A 45 -16.96 5.07 -15.02
C VAL A 45 -15.58 4.54 -15.43
N PHE A 46 -15.45 3.26 -15.79
CA PHE A 46 -14.20 2.69 -16.28
C PHE A 46 -13.63 3.49 -17.46
N LYS A 47 -14.46 3.88 -18.44
CA LYS A 47 -14.03 4.68 -19.60
C LYS A 47 -13.64 6.12 -19.24
N LEU A 48 -14.26 6.68 -18.21
CA LEU A 48 -14.02 8.05 -17.74
C LEU A 48 -12.80 8.14 -16.83
N ILE A 49 -12.32 7.03 -16.26
CA ILE A 49 -11.07 7.01 -15.50
C ILE A 49 -9.90 7.01 -16.49
N PRO A 50 -9.14 8.10 -16.61
CA PRO A 50 -7.97 8.14 -17.46
C PRO A 50 -6.88 7.20 -16.91
N ASN A 51 -6.14 6.55 -17.83
CA ASN A 51 -4.91 5.86 -17.46
C ASN A 51 -3.77 6.88 -17.35
N ASP A 52 -3.50 7.30 -16.12
CA ASP A 52 -2.57 8.37 -15.80
C ASP A 52 -1.13 7.86 -15.64
N TYR A 53 -0.15 8.75 -15.78
CA TYR A 53 1.27 8.41 -15.80
C TYR A 53 2.13 9.50 -15.17
N PHE A 54 3.40 9.17 -14.87
CA PHE A 54 4.39 10.13 -14.42
C PHE A 54 4.98 10.91 -15.59
N GLN A 55 4.99 12.24 -15.49
CA GLN A 55 5.53 13.09 -16.55
C GLN A 55 7.06 13.14 -16.51
N ASP A 56 7.63 13.23 -15.32
CA ASP A 56 9.06 13.34 -15.07
C ASP A 56 9.51 12.25 -14.08
N ALA A 57 10.74 11.77 -14.23
CA ALA A 57 11.41 10.90 -13.28
C ALA A 57 11.52 11.54 -11.88
N SER A 58 11.09 10.82 -10.84
CA SER A 58 11.24 11.26 -9.46
C SER A 58 11.10 10.09 -8.50
N TYR A 59 12.00 9.98 -7.52
CA TYR A 59 11.86 9.04 -6.42
C TYR A 59 10.70 9.36 -5.47
N TYR A 60 10.05 10.52 -5.66
CA TYR A 60 8.83 10.92 -4.96
C TYR A 60 7.57 10.79 -5.83
N ASN A 61 7.69 10.19 -7.01
CA ASN A 61 6.55 9.57 -7.68
C ASN A 61 6.31 8.21 -7.07
N PHE A 62 5.07 7.88 -6.72
CA PHE A 62 4.76 6.65 -5.99
C PHE A 62 3.64 5.87 -6.64
N TYR A 63 3.82 4.55 -6.77
CA TYR A 63 2.74 3.57 -6.87
C TYR A 63 2.39 3.07 -5.48
N THR A 64 1.12 2.85 -5.18
CA THR A 64 0.66 2.35 -3.89
C THR A 64 0.19 0.90 -3.96
N ASN A 65 0.34 0.18 -2.84
CA ASN A 65 -0.33 -1.11 -2.65
C ASN A 65 -1.86 -0.96 -2.59
N SER A 66 -2.58 -2.06 -2.81
CA SER A 66 -4.04 -2.08 -2.82
C SER A 66 -4.63 -1.61 -1.49
N THR A 67 -4.01 -1.98 -0.36
CA THR A 67 -4.47 -1.63 0.99
C THR A 67 -4.52 -0.12 1.22
N LEU A 68 -3.44 0.59 0.94
CA LEU A 68 -3.38 2.05 1.04
C LEU A 68 -4.23 2.72 -0.04
N GLY A 69 -4.39 2.08 -1.21
CA GLY A 69 -5.32 2.49 -2.26
C GLY A 69 -6.80 2.29 -1.92
N GLY A 70 -7.13 1.77 -0.74
CA GLY A 70 -8.50 1.58 -0.29
C GLY A 70 -9.18 0.34 -0.88
N ALA A 71 -8.46 -0.66 -1.36
CA ALA A 71 -9.06 -1.93 -1.77
C ALA A 71 -9.72 -2.66 -0.58
N PRO A 72 -10.67 -3.59 -0.82
CA PRO A 72 -11.33 -4.35 0.26
C PRO A 72 -10.44 -5.40 0.93
N TYR A 73 -9.18 -5.51 0.51
CA TYR A 73 -8.16 -6.33 1.17
C TYR A 73 -7.21 -5.40 1.94
N PRO A 74 -6.83 -5.74 3.19
CA PRO A 74 -7.14 -6.95 3.95
C PRO A 74 -8.45 -6.87 4.76
N CYS A 75 -9.10 -5.71 4.77
CA CYS A 75 -10.37 -5.49 5.46
C CYS A 75 -11.35 -4.76 4.53
N ALA A 76 -12.52 -5.35 4.30
CA ALA A 76 -13.53 -4.80 3.39
C ALA A 76 -14.37 -3.68 4.01
N ASP A 77 -14.26 -3.51 5.33
CA ASP A 77 -14.95 -2.46 6.09
C ASP A 77 -14.55 -1.07 5.58
N LEU A 78 -15.54 -0.23 5.29
CA LEU A 78 -15.34 1.06 4.65
C LEU A 78 -14.52 2.02 5.53
N ASP A 79 -14.75 2.03 6.85
CA ASP A 79 -13.98 2.88 7.76
C ASP A 79 -12.50 2.50 7.75
N CYS A 80 -12.18 1.20 7.74
CA CYS A 80 -10.81 0.72 7.61
C CYS A 80 -10.17 1.18 6.29
N ARG A 81 -10.92 1.12 5.19
CA ARG A 81 -10.45 1.52 3.86
C ARG A 81 -10.21 3.04 3.78
N LEU A 82 -11.15 3.84 4.30
CA LEU A 82 -11.04 5.31 4.36
C LEU A 82 -9.90 5.75 5.26
N LYS A 83 -9.66 5.05 6.37
CA LYS A 83 -8.50 5.32 7.25
C LYS A 83 -7.16 5.10 6.52
N ASN A 84 -7.02 3.99 5.80
CA ASN A 84 -5.82 3.73 4.99
C ASN A 84 -5.59 4.82 3.94
N LEU A 85 -6.67 5.29 3.30
CA LEU A 85 -6.61 6.40 2.36
C LEU A 85 -6.24 7.71 3.05
N ASP A 86 -6.81 8.04 4.20
CA ASP A 86 -6.48 9.25 4.95
C ASP A 86 -4.98 9.31 5.28
N ASP A 87 -4.41 8.20 5.77
CA ASP A 87 -2.97 8.07 6.03
C ASP A 87 -2.14 8.30 4.75
N LEU A 88 -2.52 7.66 3.63
CA LEU A 88 -1.87 7.85 2.33
C LEU A 88 -1.96 9.30 1.82
N LEU A 89 -3.12 9.94 1.97
CA LEU A 89 -3.39 11.27 1.45
C LEU A 89 -2.64 12.35 2.24
N ARG A 90 -2.54 12.21 3.56
CA ARG A 90 -1.70 13.08 4.42
C ARG A 90 -0.24 13.04 3.98
N PHE A 91 0.29 11.84 3.75
CA PHE A 91 1.64 11.68 3.24
C PHE A 91 1.77 12.30 1.84
N SER A 92 0.86 11.96 0.93
CA SER A 92 0.91 12.38 -0.48
C SER A 92 0.84 13.90 -0.64
N ALA A 93 0.02 14.57 0.17
CA ALA A 93 -0.11 16.03 0.15
C ALA A 93 1.23 16.74 0.40
N LEU A 94 2.08 16.18 1.26
CA LEU A 94 3.33 16.81 1.67
C LEU A 94 4.52 16.28 0.88
N TYR A 95 4.58 14.97 0.63
CA TYR A 95 5.80 14.29 0.20
C TYR A 95 5.73 13.66 -1.20
N ALA A 96 4.56 13.45 -1.80
CA ALA A 96 4.49 12.92 -3.17
C ALA A 96 4.63 14.04 -4.21
N ASP A 97 5.43 13.85 -5.25
CA ASP A 97 5.31 14.61 -6.51
C ASP A 97 4.01 14.25 -7.21
N LYS A 98 3.80 12.94 -7.37
CA LYS A 98 2.54 12.34 -7.82
C LYS A 98 2.41 10.94 -7.23
N MET A 99 1.19 10.54 -6.93
CA MET A 99 0.85 9.21 -6.43
C MET A 99 -0.12 8.57 -7.44
N LEU A 100 0.22 7.40 -7.96
CA LEU A 100 -0.62 6.61 -8.84
C LEU A 100 -1.14 5.39 -8.07
N MET A 101 -2.44 5.17 -8.14
CA MET A 101 -3.10 4.00 -7.57
C MET A 101 -3.85 3.24 -8.64
N GLN A 102 -4.03 1.94 -8.44
CA GLN A 102 -4.82 1.15 -9.38
C GLN A 102 -6.26 1.68 -9.37
N SER A 103 -6.85 1.80 -10.56
CA SER A 103 -8.25 2.16 -10.72
C SER A 103 -9.14 1.18 -9.93
N PRO A 104 -10.00 1.67 -9.02
CA PRO A 104 -10.88 0.79 -8.24
C PRO A 104 -11.99 0.17 -9.10
N PHE A 105 -12.17 0.63 -10.35
CA PHE A 105 -13.16 0.13 -11.29
C PHE A 105 -12.63 -0.96 -12.23
N ASP A 106 -11.32 -1.18 -12.30
CA ASP A 106 -10.74 -2.21 -13.17
C ASP A 106 -11.32 -3.58 -12.86
N LYS A 107 -11.34 -3.99 -11.58
CA LYS A 107 -11.91 -5.28 -11.15
C LYS A 107 -13.40 -5.44 -11.49
N HIS A 108 -14.16 -4.35 -11.47
CA HIS A 108 -15.60 -4.38 -11.77
C HIS A 108 -15.82 -4.55 -13.26
N TYR A 109 -15.03 -3.84 -14.06
CA TYR A 109 -15.02 -3.98 -15.50
C TYR A 109 -14.53 -5.38 -15.95
N GLU A 110 -13.49 -5.91 -15.32
CA GLU A 110 -13.01 -7.29 -15.54
C GLU A 110 -14.13 -8.33 -15.27
N ASN A 111 -14.86 -8.16 -14.17
CA ASN A 111 -15.99 -9.03 -13.86
C ASN A 111 -17.11 -8.92 -14.90
N LEU A 112 -17.43 -7.71 -15.34
CA LEU A 112 -18.42 -7.46 -16.38
C LEU A 112 -18.03 -8.15 -17.70
N GLU A 113 -16.79 -7.97 -18.16
CA GLU A 113 -16.28 -8.58 -19.41
C GLU A 113 -16.24 -10.12 -19.32
N ALA A 114 -16.02 -10.67 -18.13
CA ALA A 114 -16.07 -12.10 -17.86
C ALA A 114 -17.51 -12.66 -17.78
N GLY A 115 -18.54 -11.82 -17.85
CA GLY A 115 -19.95 -12.20 -17.67
C GLY A 115 -20.31 -12.54 -16.22
N ASN A 116 -19.49 -12.09 -15.26
CA ASN A 116 -19.76 -12.24 -13.84
C ASN A 116 -20.65 -11.11 -13.35
N ARG A 117 -21.48 -11.39 -12.34
CA ARG A 117 -22.24 -10.34 -11.66
C ARG A 117 -21.31 -9.43 -10.87
N ILE A 118 -21.58 -8.13 -10.94
CA ILE A 118 -20.85 -7.12 -10.19
C ILE A 118 -21.22 -7.23 -8.71
N ASN A 119 -20.22 -7.27 -7.84
CA ASN A 119 -20.45 -7.18 -6.40
C ASN A 119 -20.85 -5.75 -6.04
N ARG A 120 -22.16 -5.51 -5.91
CA ARG A 120 -22.72 -4.19 -5.63
C ARG A 120 -22.24 -3.59 -4.31
N LEU A 121 -21.95 -4.41 -3.30
CA LEU A 121 -21.43 -3.91 -2.02
C LEU A 121 -20.00 -3.35 -2.18
N ASP A 122 -19.15 -4.08 -2.91
CA ASP A 122 -17.81 -3.61 -3.22
C ASP A 122 -17.86 -2.35 -4.09
N LEU A 123 -18.76 -2.32 -5.09
CA LEU A 123 -18.98 -1.18 -5.97
C LEU A 123 -19.35 0.09 -5.19
N VAL A 124 -20.27 0.01 -4.23
CA VAL A 124 -20.62 1.16 -3.36
C VAL A 124 -19.38 1.69 -2.65
N GLY A 125 -18.59 0.82 -2.03
CA GLY A 125 -17.36 1.23 -1.35
C GLY A 125 -16.35 1.88 -2.31
N ASP A 126 -16.22 1.37 -3.53
CA ASP A 126 -15.32 1.92 -4.54
C ASP A 126 -15.80 3.28 -5.11
N ILE A 127 -17.11 3.49 -5.23
CA ILE A 127 -17.70 4.81 -5.55
C ILE A 127 -17.30 5.80 -4.46
N ILE A 128 -17.56 5.46 -3.18
CA ILE A 128 -17.25 6.35 -2.05
C ILE A 128 -15.75 6.70 -2.01
N ILE A 129 -14.88 5.75 -2.30
CA ILE A 129 -13.43 5.98 -2.37
C ILE A 129 -13.06 6.97 -3.47
N ILE A 130 -13.60 6.82 -4.68
CA ILE A 130 -13.33 7.77 -5.76
C ILE A 130 -13.78 9.17 -5.39
N LEU A 131 -14.95 9.31 -4.76
CA LEU A 131 -15.47 10.61 -4.30
C LEU A 131 -14.59 11.20 -3.19
N TYR A 132 -14.16 10.38 -2.23
CA TYR A 132 -13.24 10.78 -1.16
C TYR A 132 -11.91 11.33 -1.71
N LEU A 133 -11.44 10.79 -2.84
CA LEU A 133 -10.20 11.19 -3.50
C LEU A 133 -10.31 12.48 -4.35
N LYS A 134 -11.53 12.98 -4.57
CA LYS A 134 -11.83 14.06 -5.54
C LYS A 134 -10.90 15.26 -5.44
N SER A 135 -10.70 15.81 -4.25
CA SER A 135 -9.89 17.03 -4.10
C SER A 135 -8.41 16.81 -4.42
N PHE A 136 -7.87 15.62 -4.16
CA PHE A 136 -6.49 15.26 -4.46
C PHE A 136 -6.26 14.95 -5.93
N VAL A 137 -7.23 14.27 -6.55
CA VAL A 137 -7.21 13.95 -7.98
C VAL A 137 -7.29 15.24 -8.81
N LEU A 138 -8.24 16.13 -8.48
CA LEU A 138 -8.35 17.44 -9.15
C LEU A 138 -7.17 18.38 -8.87
N ALA A 139 -6.46 18.19 -7.75
CA ALA A 139 -5.19 18.87 -7.46
C ALA A 139 -3.99 18.27 -8.22
N GLY A 140 -4.16 17.12 -8.88
CA GLY A 140 -3.11 16.40 -9.60
C GLY A 140 -2.07 15.74 -8.68
N ILE A 141 -2.41 15.54 -7.40
CA ILE A 141 -1.54 14.84 -6.42
C ILE A 141 -1.72 13.33 -6.56
N ILE A 142 -2.97 12.89 -6.73
CA ILE A 142 -3.35 11.50 -6.95
C ILE A 142 -3.77 11.35 -8.43
N GLY A 143 -3.47 10.21 -9.02
CA GLY A 143 -4.03 9.75 -10.28
C GLY A 143 -4.29 8.25 -10.25
N PHE A 144 -5.04 7.77 -11.23
CA PHE A 144 -5.32 6.34 -11.39
C PHE A 144 -4.52 5.79 -12.56
N PHE A 145 -4.01 4.56 -12.42
CA PHE A 145 -3.54 3.78 -13.55
C PHE A 145 -4.45 2.57 -13.74
N SER A 146 -4.53 2.08 -14.96
CA SER A 146 -5.29 0.87 -15.29
C SER A 146 -4.36 -0.29 -15.61
N SER A 147 -4.79 -1.51 -15.25
CA SER A 147 -4.18 -2.76 -15.72
C SER A 147 -4.28 -2.91 -17.24
N TYR A 148 -5.21 -2.20 -17.88
CA TYR A 148 -5.43 -2.23 -19.31
C TYR A 148 -4.49 -1.24 -20.02
N VAL A 149 -3.38 -1.76 -20.54
CA VAL A 149 -2.40 -0.98 -21.28
C VAL A 149 -2.41 -1.37 -22.76
N CYS A 150 -2.46 -0.38 -23.64
CA CYS A 150 -2.28 -0.60 -25.08
C CYS A 150 -0.79 -0.77 -25.39
N LEU A 151 -0.40 -1.98 -25.80
CA LEU A 151 0.98 -2.33 -26.12
C LEU A 151 1.09 -2.80 -27.57
N CYS A 152 2.12 -2.37 -28.29
CA CYS A 152 2.49 -3.03 -29.54
C CYS A 152 3.11 -4.41 -29.25
N GLU A 153 3.22 -5.25 -30.27
CA GLU A 153 3.77 -6.61 -30.15
C GLU A 153 5.17 -6.63 -29.51
N ASP A 154 6.04 -5.69 -29.87
CA ASP A 154 7.40 -5.61 -29.33
C ASP A 154 7.43 -5.18 -27.86
N CYS A 155 6.56 -4.22 -27.47
CA CYS A 155 6.43 -3.82 -26.07
C CYS A 155 5.84 -4.95 -25.23
N LEU A 156 4.85 -5.68 -25.75
CA LEU A 156 4.28 -6.84 -25.09
C LEU A 156 5.34 -7.92 -24.84
N LYS A 157 6.14 -8.28 -25.85
CA LYS A 157 7.24 -9.26 -25.69
C LYS A 157 8.24 -8.85 -24.60
N LYS A 158 8.60 -7.57 -24.53
CA LYS A 158 9.51 -7.05 -23.50
C LYS A 158 8.91 -7.16 -22.09
N ILE A 159 7.64 -6.78 -21.93
CA ILE A 159 6.94 -6.85 -20.64
C ILE A 159 6.79 -8.30 -20.21
N VAL A 160 6.30 -9.19 -21.07
CA VAL A 160 6.13 -10.63 -20.78
C VAL A 160 7.46 -11.26 -20.35
N SER A 161 8.56 -10.97 -21.05
CA SER A 161 9.87 -11.50 -20.66
C SER A 161 10.31 -11.03 -19.25
N LYS A 162 9.94 -9.81 -18.85
CA LYS A 162 10.24 -9.27 -17.52
C LYS A 162 9.33 -9.84 -16.46
N GLU A 163 8.05 -10.02 -16.78
CA GLU A 163 7.10 -10.71 -15.93
C GLU A 163 7.56 -12.14 -15.61
N ASP A 164 7.99 -12.91 -16.61
CA ASP A 164 8.46 -14.27 -16.41
C ASP A 164 9.71 -14.33 -15.51
N GLU A 165 10.66 -13.42 -15.71
CA GLU A 165 11.85 -13.28 -14.85
C GLU A 165 11.43 -13.03 -13.39
N LEU A 166 10.52 -12.08 -13.19
CA LEU A 166 10.04 -11.67 -11.88
C LEU A 166 9.23 -12.78 -11.19
N ARG A 167 8.33 -13.46 -11.90
CA ARG A 167 7.54 -14.59 -11.36
C ARG A 167 8.45 -15.67 -10.80
N ASN A 168 9.54 -16.00 -11.49
CA ASN A 168 10.49 -17.00 -11.04
C ASN A 168 11.21 -16.57 -9.75
N LYS A 169 11.67 -15.31 -9.66
CA LYS A 169 12.29 -14.76 -8.44
C LYS A 169 11.32 -14.74 -7.26
N MET A 170 10.08 -14.31 -7.52
CA MET A 170 9.03 -14.21 -6.50
C MET A 170 8.58 -15.57 -6.00
N LYS A 171 8.49 -16.60 -6.86
CA LYS A 171 8.02 -17.93 -6.48
C LYS A 171 8.80 -18.53 -5.31
N VAL A 172 10.13 -18.48 -5.36
CA VAL A 172 10.99 -19.04 -4.30
C VAL A 172 10.77 -18.31 -2.97
N ILE A 173 10.63 -16.98 -3.01
CA ILE A 173 10.38 -16.15 -1.83
C ILE A 173 8.98 -16.45 -1.27
N SER A 174 7.99 -16.50 -2.16
CA SER A 174 6.59 -16.74 -1.83
C SER A 174 6.42 -18.09 -1.15
N ASP A 175 7.02 -19.17 -1.67
CA ASP A 175 6.93 -20.52 -1.10
C ASP A 175 7.43 -20.56 0.37
N LEU A 176 8.48 -19.79 0.69
CA LEU A 176 8.96 -19.67 2.08
C LEU A 176 7.99 -18.87 2.95
N MET A 177 7.43 -17.78 2.43
CA MET A 177 6.45 -16.96 3.15
C MET A 177 5.14 -17.73 3.41
N TYR A 178 4.68 -18.51 2.42
CA TYR A 178 3.55 -19.44 2.53
C TYR A 178 3.77 -20.42 3.68
N LYS A 179 4.95 -21.06 3.71
CA LYS A 179 5.31 -22.00 4.78
C LYS A 179 5.33 -21.32 6.14
N GLU A 180 6.06 -20.21 6.29
CA GLU A 180 6.14 -19.45 7.55
C GLU A 180 4.73 -19.08 8.05
N THR A 181 3.88 -18.60 7.16
CA THR A 181 2.54 -18.15 7.54
C THR A 181 1.63 -19.31 7.92
N SER A 182 1.70 -20.43 7.20
CA SER A 182 0.93 -21.63 7.53
C SER A 182 1.31 -22.22 8.91
N GLU A 183 2.54 -22.00 9.36
CA GLU A 183 3.05 -22.46 10.67
C GLU A 183 2.70 -21.50 11.81
N ASN A 184 2.48 -20.21 11.51
CA ASN A 184 2.25 -19.16 12.52
C ASN A 184 0.79 -18.68 12.64
N ILE A 185 -0.03 -18.89 11.61
CA ILE A 185 -1.46 -18.56 11.66
C ILE A 185 -2.21 -19.57 12.54
N ARG A 186 -3.10 -19.03 13.38
CA ARG A 186 -4.09 -19.83 14.10
C ARG A 186 -5.45 -19.58 13.48
N CYS A 187 -6.11 -20.65 13.05
CA CYS A 187 -7.41 -20.57 12.40
C CYS A 187 -8.43 -21.49 13.08
N LYS A 188 -9.65 -20.99 13.28
CA LYS A 188 -10.79 -21.72 13.82
C LYS A 188 -11.99 -21.57 12.90
N LEU A 189 -12.69 -22.67 12.64
CA LEU A 189 -13.97 -22.67 11.95
C LEU A 189 -15.10 -22.74 12.99
N LEU A 190 -15.99 -21.76 12.96
CA LEU A 190 -17.03 -21.48 13.97
C LEU A 190 -18.35 -21.06 13.31
N ARG A 191 -19.41 -20.91 14.11
CA ARG A 191 -20.65 -20.21 13.72
C ARG A 191 -20.85 -18.95 14.54
N ASP A 192 -21.39 -17.91 13.91
CA ASP A 192 -21.75 -16.65 14.57
C ASP A 192 -23.15 -16.75 15.22
N SER A 193 -23.67 -15.63 15.74
CA SER A 193 -25.01 -15.58 16.34
C SER A 193 -26.15 -15.76 15.35
N ASN A 194 -25.88 -15.59 14.05
CA ASN A 194 -26.83 -15.73 12.94
C ASN A 194 -26.74 -17.11 12.27
N ASP A 195 -26.03 -18.06 12.88
CA ASP A 195 -25.76 -19.40 12.34
C ASP A 195 -24.93 -19.37 11.04
N ILE A 196 -24.18 -18.29 10.75
CA ILE A 196 -23.28 -18.19 9.60
C ILE A 196 -21.93 -18.79 9.97
N ALA A 197 -21.43 -19.73 9.17
CA ALA A 197 -20.09 -20.29 9.36
C ALA A 197 -19.01 -19.27 8.99
N TYR A 198 -17.92 -19.21 9.77
CA TYR A 198 -16.79 -18.32 9.48
C TYR A 198 -15.45 -18.90 9.94
N LEU A 199 -14.38 -18.43 9.32
CA LEU A 199 -12.99 -18.72 9.70
C LEU A 199 -12.42 -17.55 10.50
N ALA A 200 -12.16 -17.75 11.78
CA ALA A 200 -11.45 -16.80 12.63
C ALA A 200 -9.94 -17.02 12.53
N ILE A 201 -9.22 -16.07 11.96
CA ILE A 201 -7.80 -16.17 11.62
C ILE A 201 -7.01 -15.15 12.45
N LYS A 202 -5.99 -15.61 13.18
CA LYS A 202 -5.05 -14.77 13.94
C LYS A 202 -3.62 -15.02 13.48
N GLY A 203 -2.74 -14.02 13.64
CA GLY A 203 -1.31 -14.14 13.29
C GLY A 203 -0.99 -13.72 11.85
N ALA A 204 -1.91 -13.03 11.17
CA ALA A 204 -1.75 -12.56 9.78
C ALA A 204 -1.33 -11.08 9.69
N GLU A 205 -0.84 -10.47 10.76
CA GLU A 205 -0.55 -9.03 10.82
C GLU A 205 0.59 -8.62 9.86
N LYS A 206 1.52 -9.53 9.55
CA LYS A 206 2.59 -9.28 8.56
C LYS A 206 2.05 -9.11 7.13
N LEU A 207 0.87 -9.65 6.85
CA LEU A 207 0.10 -9.48 5.60
C LEU A 207 -0.78 -8.22 5.63
N GLY A 208 -0.79 -7.47 6.74
CA GLY A 208 -1.57 -6.25 6.91
C GLY A 208 -2.93 -6.44 7.59
N PHE A 209 -3.31 -7.66 7.99
CA PHE A 209 -4.55 -7.90 8.72
C PHE A 209 -4.49 -7.35 10.16
N HIS A 210 -5.66 -7.17 10.77
CA HIS A 210 -5.80 -6.94 12.20
C HIS A 210 -5.38 -8.18 13.02
N GLU A 211 -5.38 -8.06 14.36
CA GLU A 211 -5.07 -9.18 15.27
C GLU A 211 -5.93 -10.43 14.98
N GLN A 212 -7.18 -10.21 14.58
CA GLN A 212 -8.07 -11.23 14.05
C GLN A 212 -8.77 -10.73 12.79
N VAL A 213 -8.92 -11.62 11.81
CA VAL A 213 -9.82 -11.45 10.65
C VAL A 213 -10.80 -12.62 10.60
N ASP A 214 -12.06 -12.31 10.28
CA ASP A 214 -13.11 -13.30 10.15
C ASP A 214 -13.57 -13.39 8.69
N ILE A 215 -13.41 -14.56 8.07
CA ILE A 215 -13.90 -14.81 6.70
C ILE A 215 -15.26 -15.51 6.80
N LEU A 216 -16.32 -14.79 6.43
CA LEU A 216 -17.69 -15.32 6.42
C LEU A 216 -17.91 -16.28 5.24
N ILE A 217 -18.59 -17.39 5.50
CA ILE A 217 -18.88 -18.44 4.52
C ILE A 217 -20.40 -18.49 4.28
N PHE A 218 -20.88 -17.60 3.43
CA PHE A 218 -22.30 -17.54 3.07
C PHE A 218 -22.79 -18.77 2.29
N GLN A 219 -21.89 -19.40 1.52
CA GLN A 219 -22.19 -20.62 0.75
C GLN A 219 -21.42 -21.82 1.30
N GLU A 220 -21.97 -22.42 2.35
CA GLU A 220 -21.35 -23.58 2.99
C GLU A 220 -21.41 -24.86 2.14
N ASN A 221 -20.25 -25.48 1.93
CA ASN A 221 -20.17 -26.81 1.35
C ASN A 221 -20.59 -27.92 2.33
N LYS A 222 -20.81 -29.14 1.82
CA LYS A 222 -21.23 -30.30 2.64
C LYS A 222 -20.22 -30.67 3.73
N GLN A 223 -18.92 -30.42 3.51
CA GLN A 223 -17.87 -30.76 4.46
C GLN A 223 -17.91 -29.84 5.69
N ILE A 224 -17.99 -28.53 5.49
CA ILE A 224 -18.13 -27.52 6.55
C ILE A 224 -19.37 -27.80 7.41
N LYS A 225 -20.52 -28.03 6.76
CA LYS A 225 -21.77 -28.42 7.45
C LYS A 225 -21.58 -29.66 8.33
N LYS A 226 -20.86 -30.67 7.83
CA LYS A 226 -20.63 -31.92 8.57
C LYS A 226 -19.67 -31.72 9.75
N LEU A 227 -18.65 -30.88 9.60
CA LEU A 227 -17.70 -30.57 10.67
C LEU A 227 -18.40 -29.81 11.80
N LEU A 228 -19.11 -28.72 11.48
CA LEU A 228 -19.79 -27.87 12.46
C LEU A 228 -21.04 -28.51 13.09
N LYS A 229 -21.58 -29.59 12.50
CA LYS A 229 -22.61 -30.42 13.16
C LYS A 229 -22.05 -31.30 14.27
N LYS A 230 -20.77 -31.68 14.19
CA LYS A 230 -20.13 -32.58 15.15
C LYS A 230 -19.53 -31.81 16.32
N GLU A 231 -18.89 -30.69 16.03
CA GLU A 231 -18.23 -29.86 17.03
C GLU A 231 -18.60 -28.40 16.80
N LYS A 232 -18.78 -27.65 17.89
CA LYS A 232 -19.11 -26.22 17.83
C LYS A 232 -17.95 -25.37 17.30
N GLU A 233 -16.73 -25.84 17.49
CA GLU A 233 -15.49 -25.20 17.07
C GLU A 233 -14.58 -26.25 16.47
N ILE A 234 -13.97 -25.95 15.32
CA ILE A 234 -12.99 -26.81 14.66
C ILE A 234 -11.69 -26.03 14.54
N VAL A 235 -10.62 -26.54 15.15
CA VAL A 235 -9.27 -25.99 14.92
C VAL A 235 -8.82 -26.41 13.52
N VAL A 236 -8.51 -25.41 12.68
CA VAL A 236 -8.07 -25.63 11.30
C VAL A 236 -6.57 -25.87 11.29
N THR A 237 -6.16 -27.09 10.93
CA THR A 237 -4.74 -27.46 10.88
C THR A 237 -4.02 -26.80 9.69
N PRO A 238 -2.67 -26.66 9.71
CA PRO A 238 -1.92 -26.15 8.55
C PRO A 238 -2.21 -26.90 7.25
N LYS A 239 -2.40 -28.22 7.32
CA LYS A 239 -2.80 -29.03 6.17
C LYS A 239 -4.17 -28.62 5.61
N MET A 240 -5.14 -28.32 6.49
CA MET A 240 -6.46 -27.86 6.08
C MET A 240 -6.39 -26.44 5.49
N LEU A 241 -5.59 -25.54 6.08
CA LEU A 241 -5.38 -24.19 5.54
C LEU A 241 -4.91 -24.23 4.08
N MET A 242 -3.93 -25.08 3.77
CA MET A 242 -3.43 -25.27 2.40
C MET A 242 -4.49 -25.95 1.50
N GLN A 243 -5.13 -27.02 1.97
CA GLN A 243 -6.12 -27.76 1.18
C GLN A 243 -7.38 -26.96 0.86
N TRP A 244 -7.74 -26.01 1.72
CA TRP A 244 -8.91 -25.14 1.54
C TRP A 244 -8.58 -23.86 0.79
N GLY A 245 -7.32 -23.65 0.36
CA GLY A 245 -6.89 -22.44 -0.34
C GLY A 245 -6.92 -21.18 0.53
N ILE A 246 -6.97 -21.32 1.86
CA ILE A 246 -7.04 -20.16 2.77
C ILE A 246 -5.73 -19.38 2.71
N VAL A 247 -4.59 -20.08 2.68
CA VAL A 247 -3.30 -19.39 2.63
C VAL A 247 -3.15 -18.64 1.31
N ASP A 248 -3.55 -19.23 0.18
CA ASP A 248 -3.54 -18.58 -1.13
C ASP A 248 -4.42 -17.32 -1.12
N TYR A 249 -5.65 -17.43 -0.61
CA TYR A 249 -6.57 -16.29 -0.47
C TYR A 249 -5.97 -15.14 0.36
N LEU A 250 -5.23 -15.45 1.44
CA LEU A 250 -4.60 -14.44 2.28
C LEU A 250 -3.39 -13.79 1.60
N PHE A 251 -2.70 -14.46 0.68
CA PHE A 251 -1.44 -14.00 0.09
C PHE A 251 -1.58 -13.39 -1.30
N GLU A 252 -2.47 -13.91 -2.12
CA GLU A 252 -2.56 -13.57 -3.54
C GLU A 252 -2.64 -12.05 -3.79
N PRO A 253 -3.41 -11.26 -3.01
CA PRO A 253 -3.41 -9.80 -3.16
C PRO A 253 -2.04 -9.15 -2.90
N LEU A 254 -1.30 -9.64 -1.90
CA LEU A 254 0.07 -9.17 -1.63
C LEU A 254 1.02 -9.51 -2.78
N ILE A 255 0.95 -10.75 -3.28
CA ILE A 255 1.79 -11.19 -4.40
C ILE A 255 1.51 -10.34 -5.64
N ASN A 256 0.24 -10.11 -5.95
CA ASN A 256 -0.17 -9.32 -7.10
C ASN A 256 0.29 -7.86 -6.98
N ASP A 257 0.14 -7.25 -5.81
CA ASP A 257 0.59 -5.88 -5.58
C ASP A 257 2.10 -5.72 -5.72
N VAL A 258 2.89 -6.61 -5.10
CA VAL A 258 4.37 -6.56 -5.24
C VAL A 258 4.78 -6.82 -6.67
N PHE A 259 4.14 -7.78 -7.34
CA PHE A 259 4.41 -8.08 -8.74
C PHE A 259 4.18 -6.85 -9.63
N GLN A 260 2.98 -6.26 -9.53
CA GLN A 260 2.62 -5.05 -10.29
C GLN A 260 3.55 -3.88 -9.95
N ALA A 261 3.87 -3.67 -8.67
CA ALA A 261 4.80 -2.64 -8.25
C ALA A 261 6.16 -2.79 -8.94
N GLN A 262 6.74 -3.99 -8.93
CA GLN A 262 8.05 -4.24 -9.53
C GLN A 262 8.04 -4.04 -11.06
N ILE A 263 6.96 -4.44 -11.74
CA ILE A 263 6.80 -4.17 -13.18
C ILE A 263 6.70 -2.67 -13.44
N ASN A 264 5.83 -1.97 -12.70
CA ASN A 264 5.56 -0.55 -12.87
C ASN A 264 6.79 0.34 -12.59
N THR A 265 7.60 -0.01 -11.58
CA THR A 265 8.83 0.73 -11.24
C THR A 265 10.02 0.37 -12.14
N THR A 266 9.93 -0.66 -12.97
CA THR A 266 11.04 -1.06 -13.87
C THR A 266 11.27 -0.06 -15.00
N PHE A 267 10.21 0.62 -15.46
CA PHE A 267 10.27 1.43 -16.68
C PHE A 267 10.39 2.94 -16.44
N LEU A 268 10.17 3.40 -15.22
CA LEU A 268 10.23 4.81 -14.83
C LEU A 268 10.82 4.94 -13.43
N ASP A 269 11.71 5.91 -13.25
CA ASP A 269 12.22 6.32 -11.94
C ASP A 269 11.03 6.80 -11.09
N SER A 270 10.52 5.87 -10.31
CA SER A 270 9.33 5.96 -9.48
C SER A 270 9.50 4.98 -8.34
N SER A 271 8.61 5.10 -7.37
CA SER A 271 8.74 4.44 -6.11
C SER A 271 7.52 3.61 -5.75
N TYR A 272 7.66 2.63 -4.85
CA TYR A 272 6.53 1.89 -4.32
C TYR A 272 6.27 2.23 -2.84
N ILE A 273 5.00 2.39 -2.48
CA ILE A 273 4.55 2.73 -1.15
C ILE A 273 3.64 1.65 -0.59
N THR A 274 3.93 1.18 0.63
CA THR A 274 3.19 0.09 1.27
C THR A 274 3.18 0.23 2.79
N ASN A 275 2.10 -0.26 3.39
CA ASN A 275 1.95 -0.42 4.83
C ASN A 275 2.09 -1.89 5.29
N ARG A 276 2.37 -2.83 4.37
CA ARG A 276 2.50 -4.26 4.67
C ARG A 276 3.97 -4.67 4.84
N PRO A 277 4.37 -5.23 5.99
CA PRO A 277 5.75 -5.68 6.22
C PRO A 277 6.24 -6.72 5.18
N TYR A 278 5.36 -7.64 4.78
CA TYR A 278 5.70 -8.68 3.81
C TYR A 278 5.96 -8.16 2.38
N ASP A 279 5.34 -7.05 1.96
CA ASP A 279 5.66 -6.41 0.69
C ASP A 279 7.12 -5.99 0.64
N ALA A 280 7.54 -5.22 1.65
CA ALA A 280 8.89 -4.67 1.70
C ALA A 280 9.96 -5.75 1.88
N MET A 281 9.63 -6.80 2.64
CA MET A 281 10.49 -7.97 2.76
C MET A 281 10.67 -8.67 1.42
N MET A 282 9.59 -8.90 0.67
CA MET A 282 9.66 -9.54 -0.65
C MET A 282 10.48 -8.69 -1.64
N ILE A 283 10.22 -7.38 -1.69
CA ILE A 283 10.97 -6.45 -2.54
C ILE A 283 12.48 -6.47 -2.21
N SER A 284 12.82 -6.43 -0.91
CA SER A 284 14.21 -6.49 -0.45
C SER A 284 14.90 -7.79 -0.89
N GLU A 285 14.22 -8.93 -0.80
CA GLU A 285 14.78 -10.22 -1.23
C GLU A 285 14.91 -10.34 -2.77
N ILE A 286 13.98 -9.76 -3.54
CA ILE A 286 14.07 -9.69 -5.01
C ILE A 286 15.31 -8.87 -5.42
N GLN A 287 15.52 -7.73 -4.77
CA GLN A 287 16.64 -6.83 -5.08
C GLN A 287 18.00 -7.45 -4.72
N LYS A 288 18.11 -8.13 -3.56
CA LYS A 288 19.34 -8.81 -3.14
C LYS A 288 19.82 -9.84 -4.15
N GLN A 289 18.91 -10.54 -4.83
CA GLN A 289 19.27 -11.53 -5.86
C GLN A 289 19.98 -10.90 -7.07
N SER A 290 19.86 -9.58 -7.26
CA SER A 290 20.44 -8.87 -8.40
C SER A 290 21.71 -8.09 -8.02
N LEU A 291 22.17 -8.15 -6.76
CA LEU A 291 23.29 -7.36 -6.26
C LEU A 291 24.45 -8.22 -5.77
N SER A 292 25.68 -7.67 -5.90
CA SER A 292 26.86 -8.23 -5.24
C SER A 292 26.80 -7.98 -3.72
N GLN A 293 27.62 -8.71 -2.95
CA GLN A 293 27.74 -8.50 -1.51
C GLN A 293 28.13 -7.04 -1.16
N GLU A 294 29.04 -6.45 -1.94
CA GLU A 294 29.42 -5.04 -1.81
C GLU A 294 28.25 -4.10 -2.11
N GLY A 295 27.46 -4.42 -3.15
CA GLY A 295 26.24 -3.68 -3.49
C GLY A 295 25.20 -3.71 -2.36
N ILE A 296 25.03 -4.86 -1.71
CA ILE A 296 24.14 -5.01 -0.54
C ILE A 296 24.63 -4.17 0.64
N GLU A 297 25.94 -4.15 0.91
CA GLU A 297 26.52 -3.37 2.02
C GLU A 297 26.39 -1.86 1.78
N LYS A 298 26.63 -1.41 0.54
CA LYS A 298 26.42 -0.01 0.15
C LYS A 298 24.96 0.39 0.27
N ALA A 299 24.03 -0.46 -0.18
CA ALA A 299 22.61 -0.19 -0.08
C ALA A 299 22.15 -0.02 1.38
N LYS A 300 22.58 -0.92 2.27
CA LYS A 300 22.31 -0.81 3.71
C LYS A 300 22.88 0.47 4.33
N MET A 301 24.09 0.86 3.93
CA MET A 301 24.71 2.11 4.38
C MET A 301 23.87 3.32 3.96
N VAL A 302 23.45 3.38 2.69
CA VAL A 302 22.63 4.47 2.17
C VAL A 302 21.26 4.50 2.83
N GLU A 303 20.62 3.34 2.97
CA GLU A 303 19.33 3.24 3.65
C GLU A 303 19.41 3.76 5.08
N THR A 304 20.37 3.27 5.88
CA THR A 304 20.54 3.71 7.27
C THR A 304 20.93 5.19 7.34
N GLY A 305 21.76 5.65 6.40
CA GLY A 305 22.21 7.04 6.32
C GLY A 305 21.11 8.01 5.92
N LEU A 306 20.14 7.57 5.12
CA LEU A 306 19.06 8.39 4.63
C LEU A 306 17.74 8.13 5.36
N PHE A 307 17.65 7.16 6.27
CA PHE A 307 16.47 6.96 7.11
C PHE A 307 16.33 8.10 8.11
N HIS A 308 15.23 8.85 8.03
CA HIS A 308 14.95 9.92 8.97
C HIS A 308 13.45 10.11 9.16
N LYS A 309 13.11 10.78 10.27
CA LYS A 309 11.75 11.19 10.56
C LYS A 309 11.42 12.47 9.80
N VAL A 310 10.21 12.53 9.27
CA VAL A 310 9.64 13.70 8.60
C VAL A 310 8.36 14.13 9.32
N PRO A 311 8.04 15.43 9.32
CA PRO A 311 6.82 15.91 9.96
C PRO A 311 5.56 15.51 9.17
N LEU A 312 4.66 14.76 9.79
CA LEU A 312 3.31 14.53 9.29
C LEU A 312 2.31 15.36 10.07
N ILE A 313 1.26 15.80 9.38
CA ILE A 313 0.15 16.51 10.00
C ILE A 313 -0.94 15.48 10.32
N GLY A 314 -1.19 15.25 11.60
CA GLY A 314 -2.27 14.39 12.09
C GLY A 314 -3.64 15.04 11.88
N GLU A 315 -4.37 15.33 12.96
CA GLU A 315 -5.76 15.80 13.02
C GLU A 315 -6.06 17.16 12.30
N VAL A 316 -5.91 17.20 10.97
CA VAL A 316 -6.22 18.37 10.11
C VAL A 316 -7.03 17.91 8.90
N GLU A 317 -8.04 18.69 8.52
CA GLU A 317 -8.80 18.44 7.30
C GLU A 317 -7.89 18.40 6.07
N LEU A 318 -7.99 17.35 5.26
CA LEU A 318 -7.11 17.12 4.12
C LEU A 318 -7.07 18.29 3.13
N ASN A 319 -8.21 18.95 2.89
CA ASN A 319 -8.31 20.13 2.03
C ASN A 319 -7.43 21.31 2.49
N LYS A 320 -7.18 21.44 3.80
CA LYS A 320 -6.26 22.46 4.33
C LYS A 320 -4.81 22.09 4.04
N ILE A 321 -4.47 20.81 4.03
CA ILE A 321 -3.12 20.33 3.67
C ILE A 321 -2.87 20.55 2.17
N ILE A 322 -3.87 20.32 1.32
CA ILE A 322 -3.79 20.67 -0.12
C ILE A 322 -3.57 22.18 -0.29
N LYS A 323 -4.33 23.02 0.43
CA LYS A 323 -4.14 24.47 0.39
C LYS A 323 -2.74 24.89 0.83
N LEU A 324 -2.23 24.31 1.92
CA LEU A 324 -0.85 24.52 2.37
C LEU A 324 0.16 24.17 1.28
N ARG A 325 0.02 23.00 0.64
CA ARG A 325 0.89 22.57 -0.47
C ARG A 325 0.89 23.61 -1.60
N GLN A 326 -0.28 24.16 -1.92
CA GLN A 326 -0.44 25.14 -3.00
C GLN A 326 0.11 26.53 -2.64
N SER A 327 -0.06 26.99 -1.40
CA SER A 327 0.31 28.35 -0.98
C SER A 327 1.73 28.47 -0.44
N ASP A 328 2.20 27.49 0.34
CA ASP A 328 3.47 27.52 1.07
C ASP A 328 4.25 26.18 0.98
N GLY A 329 3.94 25.30 0.01
CA GLY A 329 4.57 23.98 -0.13
C GLY A 329 6.03 23.96 -0.61
N MET A 330 6.69 25.12 -0.69
CA MET A 330 8.04 25.25 -1.24
C MET A 330 9.11 24.52 -0.44
N ALA A 331 9.01 24.47 0.89
CA ALA A 331 9.94 23.72 1.74
C ALA A 331 9.90 22.22 1.41
N PHE A 332 8.70 21.65 1.29
CA PHE A 332 8.52 20.24 0.93
C PHE A 332 8.99 19.94 -0.51
N LYS A 333 8.80 20.87 -1.45
CA LYS A 333 9.35 20.75 -2.81
C LYS A 333 10.88 20.81 -2.80
N GLY A 334 11.47 21.70 -2.01
CA GLY A 334 12.92 21.85 -1.85
C GLY A 334 13.56 20.56 -1.34
N TYR A 335 12.99 19.99 -0.26
CA TYR A 335 13.39 18.71 0.30
C TYR A 335 13.39 17.60 -0.76
N ARG A 336 12.28 17.38 -1.46
CA ARG A 336 12.16 16.33 -2.49
C ARG A 336 13.16 16.51 -3.62
N SER A 337 13.36 17.75 -4.07
CA SER A 337 14.32 18.07 -5.14
C SER A 337 15.76 17.74 -4.74
N LYS A 338 16.16 18.07 -3.50
CA LYS A 338 17.49 17.76 -2.96
C LYS A 338 17.68 16.26 -2.79
N MET A 339 16.67 15.57 -2.28
CA MET A 339 16.71 14.11 -2.11
C MET A 339 16.79 13.38 -3.46
N ASN A 340 16.05 13.82 -4.46
CA ASN A 340 16.17 13.30 -5.83
C ASN A 340 17.59 13.47 -6.37
N SER A 341 18.21 14.64 -6.18
CA SER A 341 19.59 14.87 -6.58
C SER A 341 20.57 13.95 -5.85
N ILE A 342 20.43 13.77 -4.53
CA ILE A 342 21.26 12.85 -3.74
C ILE A 342 21.16 11.42 -4.27
N LEU A 343 19.94 10.96 -4.58
CA LEU A 343 19.70 9.59 -5.02
C LEU A 343 20.12 9.33 -6.47
N SER A 344 20.04 10.34 -7.34
CA SER A 344 20.58 10.25 -8.70
C SER A 344 22.11 10.05 -8.73
N GLU A 345 22.81 10.39 -7.65
CA GLU A 345 24.25 10.19 -7.47
C GLU A 345 24.58 9.04 -6.50
N TYR A 346 23.67 8.07 -6.36
CA TYR A 346 23.80 6.91 -5.47
C TYR A 346 25.18 6.25 -5.53
N ASP A 347 25.74 6.10 -6.73
CA ASP A 347 27.00 5.41 -6.91
C ASP A 347 28.20 6.12 -6.28
N LYS A 348 28.09 7.42 -6.01
CA LYS A 348 29.13 8.23 -5.40
C LYS A 348 28.97 8.39 -3.89
N LEU A 349 27.93 7.81 -3.30
CA LEU A 349 27.68 7.91 -1.87
C LEU A 349 28.65 7.02 -1.09
N ASP A 350 29.34 7.63 -0.13
CA ASP A 350 30.17 6.96 0.87
C ASP A 350 29.78 7.41 2.29
N ARG A 351 30.40 6.83 3.32
CA ARG A 351 30.09 7.15 4.72
C ARG A 351 30.29 8.62 5.07
N LYS A 352 31.32 9.26 4.49
CA LYS A 352 31.63 10.67 4.78
C LYS A 352 30.56 11.56 4.16
N ARG A 353 30.24 11.33 2.89
CA ARG A 353 29.21 12.04 2.15
C ARG A 353 27.84 11.86 2.78
N MET A 354 27.54 10.69 3.33
CA MET A 354 26.30 10.45 4.06
C MET A 354 26.19 11.28 5.34
N SER A 355 27.27 11.37 6.12
CA SER A 355 27.30 12.23 7.31
C SER A 355 27.12 13.72 6.94
N GLU A 356 27.76 14.17 5.87
CA GLU A 356 27.58 15.53 5.33
C GLU A 356 26.13 15.78 4.90
N ILE A 357 25.50 14.86 4.16
CA ILE A 357 24.11 14.97 3.72
C ILE A 357 23.15 15.05 4.91
N GLN A 358 23.33 14.20 5.93
CA GLN A 358 22.49 14.23 7.13
C GLN A 358 22.55 15.60 7.83
N LYS A 359 23.75 16.14 7.99
CA LYS A 359 23.98 17.39 8.73
C LYS A 359 23.63 18.64 7.94
N ASP A 360 24.04 18.70 6.68
CA ASP A 360 24.03 19.93 5.87
C ASP A 360 22.84 20.00 4.90
N VAL A 361 22.14 18.88 4.68
CA VAL A 361 20.97 18.81 3.78
C VAL A 361 19.71 18.40 4.53
N ILE A 362 19.68 17.19 5.11
CA ILE A 362 18.45 16.64 5.70
C ILE A 362 17.99 17.52 6.87
N ARG A 363 18.87 17.79 7.84
CA ARG A 363 18.48 18.54 9.03
C ARG A 363 17.95 19.95 8.73
N PRO A 364 18.62 20.78 7.90
CA PRO A 364 18.10 22.11 7.55
C PRO A 364 16.77 22.07 6.81
N GLU A 365 16.55 21.09 5.92
CA GLU A 365 15.26 20.95 5.22
C GLU A 365 14.13 20.53 6.15
N LEU A 366 14.40 19.65 7.12
CA LEU A 366 13.44 19.30 8.17
C LEU A 366 13.05 20.53 8.99
N ASP A 367 14.03 21.32 9.43
CA ASP A 367 13.78 22.54 10.20
C ASP A 367 12.96 23.56 9.37
N ALA A 368 13.22 23.67 8.05
CA ALA A 368 12.44 24.53 7.14
C ALA A 368 10.98 24.04 6.96
N MET A 369 10.77 22.73 6.87
CA MET A 369 9.42 22.16 6.82
C MET A 369 8.68 22.39 8.14
N GLU A 370 9.31 22.20 9.30
CA GLU A 370 8.72 22.50 10.60
C GLU A 370 8.35 23.98 10.74
N GLN A 371 9.22 24.89 10.31
CA GLN A 371 8.91 26.34 10.29
C GLN A 371 7.71 26.66 9.40
N THR A 372 7.62 26.00 8.23
CA THR A 372 6.49 26.17 7.31
C THR A 372 5.16 25.76 7.96
N LEU A 373 5.17 24.63 8.68
CA LEU A 373 4.02 24.14 9.43
C LEU A 373 3.64 25.06 10.60
N CYS A 374 4.63 25.50 11.38
CA CYS A 374 4.42 26.42 12.49
C CYS A 374 3.85 27.77 12.03
N LYS A 375 4.37 28.34 10.95
CA LYS A 375 3.87 29.57 10.32
C LYS A 375 2.40 29.43 9.91
N ASN A 376 2.01 28.25 9.45
CA ASN A 376 0.66 27.94 8.98
C ASN A 376 -0.25 27.30 10.04
N LYS A 377 0.16 27.23 11.32
CA LYS A 377 -0.64 26.59 12.39
C LYS A 377 -2.09 27.12 12.43
N LYS A 378 -2.27 28.44 12.30
CA LYS A 378 -3.60 29.10 12.36
C LYS A 378 -4.51 28.77 11.16
N SER A 379 -3.94 28.47 9.99
CA SER A 379 -4.74 28.09 8.82
C SER A 379 -5.08 26.60 8.81
N LEU A 380 -4.23 25.78 9.43
CA LEU A 380 -4.43 24.34 9.58
C LEU A 380 -5.46 24.01 10.69
N ILE A 381 -5.46 24.77 11.79
CA ILE A 381 -6.27 24.47 12.98
C ILE A 381 -7.26 25.60 13.26
N GLN A 382 -8.53 25.26 13.52
CA GLN A 382 -9.61 26.24 13.72
C GLN A 382 -9.58 26.92 15.10
N SER A 383 -9.00 26.29 16.13
CA SER A 383 -9.00 26.83 17.50
C SER A 383 -7.59 27.04 18.07
N THR A 384 -7.41 28.08 18.87
CA THR A 384 -6.18 28.37 19.62
C THR A 384 -5.87 27.36 20.73
N ALA A 385 -6.84 26.51 21.09
CA ALA A 385 -6.71 25.47 22.11
C ALA A 385 -6.22 24.12 21.55
N GLN A 386 -6.24 23.94 20.23
CA GLN A 386 -5.75 22.74 19.56
C GLN A 386 -4.28 22.94 19.15
N ASP A 387 -3.43 22.01 19.56
CA ASP A 387 -2.04 21.97 19.12
C ASP A 387 -1.89 21.18 17.82
N LEU A 388 -0.95 21.63 16.98
CA LEU A 388 -0.60 20.90 15.77
C LEU A 388 0.13 19.63 16.20
N VAL A 389 -0.54 18.50 16.06
CA VAL A 389 0.08 17.21 16.32
C VAL A 389 1.00 16.90 15.13
N LEU A 390 2.28 17.21 15.32
CA LEU A 390 3.34 16.74 14.44
C LEU A 390 3.65 15.30 14.79
N VAL A 391 3.11 14.37 13.99
CA VAL A 391 3.48 12.97 14.10
C VAL A 391 4.76 12.78 13.29
N GLY A 392 5.76 12.13 13.87
CA GLY A 392 6.95 11.75 13.11
C GLY A 392 6.62 10.55 12.23
N GLY A 393 6.49 10.75 10.91
CA GLY A 393 6.55 9.66 9.94
C GLY A 393 8.01 9.32 9.66
N SER A 394 8.35 8.08 9.29
CA SER A 394 9.68 7.76 8.79
C SER A 394 9.67 7.60 7.27
N ILE A 395 10.66 8.17 6.59
CA ILE A 395 10.91 7.89 5.16
C ILE A 395 12.10 6.94 5.07
N GLY A 396 11.82 5.67 4.79
CA GLY A 396 12.80 4.67 4.36
C GLY A 396 13.00 4.73 2.85
N ILE A 397 14.03 5.44 2.40
CA ILE A 397 14.29 5.71 0.98
C ILE A 397 14.53 4.43 0.15
N GLY A 398 14.96 3.34 0.78
CA GLY A 398 15.16 2.04 0.10
C GLY A 398 13.86 1.39 -0.41
N ILE A 399 12.75 1.54 0.33
CA ILE A 399 11.43 0.97 -0.06
C ILE A 399 10.90 1.66 -1.30
N PHE A 400 11.12 2.98 -1.32
CA PHE A 400 10.57 3.84 -2.33
C PHE A 400 11.25 3.56 -3.66
N THR A 401 12.54 3.81 -3.79
CA THR A 401 13.18 3.90 -5.11
C THR A 401 13.27 2.62 -5.94
N GLY A 402 12.99 1.44 -5.37
CA GLY A 402 13.26 0.16 -6.04
C GLY A 402 14.75 -0.15 -6.25
N LEU A 403 15.66 0.76 -5.85
CA LEU A 403 17.10 0.68 -6.11
C LEU A 403 17.90 -0.03 -5.02
N LEU A 404 17.38 -0.10 -3.78
CA LEU A 404 18.18 -0.52 -2.61
C LEU A 404 17.47 -1.61 -1.79
N PRO A 405 18.13 -2.76 -1.53
CA PRO A 405 17.62 -3.75 -0.58
C PRO A 405 17.43 -3.13 0.79
N VAL A 406 16.20 -3.25 1.29
CA VAL A 406 15.68 -2.60 2.50
C VAL A 406 15.89 -3.47 3.75
N ASP A 407 16.15 -2.84 4.90
CA ASP A 407 15.87 -3.36 6.22
C ASP A 407 14.37 -3.21 6.53
N TYR A 408 13.61 -4.25 6.25
CA TYR A 408 12.14 -4.26 6.39
C TYR A 408 11.65 -3.97 7.82
N SER A 409 12.52 -4.02 8.84
CA SER A 409 12.18 -3.57 10.20
C SER A 409 11.85 -2.08 10.26
N ALA A 410 12.37 -1.28 9.32
CA ALA A 410 12.11 0.15 9.18
C ALA A 410 10.74 0.47 8.53
N VAL A 411 10.14 -0.50 7.81
CA VAL A 411 8.81 -0.39 7.16
C VAL A 411 7.70 -0.34 8.21
N VAL A 412 7.95 -1.00 9.35
CA VAL A 412 7.05 -1.04 10.50
C VAL A 412 7.00 0.35 11.15
N GLY A 413 6.14 1.22 10.61
CA GLY A 413 5.92 2.58 11.12
C GLY A 413 5.84 3.69 10.07
N MET A 414 6.04 3.39 8.77
CA MET A 414 6.16 4.45 7.76
C MET A 414 4.83 5.11 7.37
N ILE A 415 3.69 4.40 7.38
CA ILE A 415 2.39 4.93 6.86
C ILE A 415 1.17 4.48 7.70
N GLY A 416 1.35 3.86 8.86
CA GLY A 416 0.24 3.42 9.73
C GLY A 416 0.08 4.25 11.01
N GLY A 417 0.52 5.50 10.98
CA GLY A 417 0.92 6.27 12.14
C GLY A 417 -0.16 7.16 12.74
N ILE A 418 -1.33 6.63 13.13
CA ILE A 418 -2.19 7.31 14.12
C ILE A 418 -2.59 6.40 15.30
N SER A 419 -2.84 5.09 15.10
CA SER A 419 -3.34 4.22 16.20
C SER A 419 -2.31 3.27 16.85
N SER A 420 -1.13 3.08 16.26
CA SER A 420 -0.25 1.94 16.64
C SER A 420 1.15 2.34 17.15
N ILE A 421 1.45 3.63 17.25
CA ILE A 421 2.81 4.14 17.52
C ILE A 421 3.33 3.77 18.93
N SER A 422 2.45 3.62 19.94
CA SER A 422 2.89 3.33 21.31
C SER A 422 3.49 1.92 21.48
N ASN A 423 3.01 0.92 20.73
CA ASN A 423 3.36 -0.49 21.00
C ASN A 423 4.50 -1.03 20.14
N ILE A 424 4.83 -0.35 19.03
CA ILE A 424 5.85 -0.80 18.07
C ILE A 424 7.26 -0.36 18.50
N LEU A 425 7.39 0.85 19.06
CA LEU A 425 8.67 1.40 19.53
C LEU A 425 9.27 0.60 20.69
N ASP A 426 8.43 0.03 21.56
CA ASP A 426 8.87 -0.82 22.68
C ASP A 426 9.27 -2.24 22.25
N LYS A 427 8.76 -2.72 21.10
CA LYS A 427 9.13 -4.03 20.53
C LYS A 427 10.42 -3.94 19.72
N ALA A 428 10.59 -2.90 18.90
CA ALA A 428 11.80 -2.70 18.09
C ALA A 428 13.08 -2.53 18.94
N LYS A 429 12.97 -1.93 20.13
CA LYS A 429 14.11 -1.80 21.07
C LYS A 429 14.59 -3.11 21.68
N LYS A 430 13.77 -4.17 21.72
CA LYS A 430 14.09 -5.42 22.41
C LYS A 430 14.77 -6.47 21.52
N SER A 431 14.71 -6.33 20.19
CA SER A 431 15.08 -7.40 19.25
C SER A 431 16.53 -7.39 18.73
N PHE A 432 17.46 -6.70 19.40
CA PHE A 432 18.85 -6.61 18.96
C PHE A 432 19.82 -7.34 19.92
N THR A 433 19.74 -8.66 19.98
CA THR A 433 20.86 -9.51 20.46
C THR A 433 21.09 -10.74 19.57
N LYS A 434 22.36 -11.16 19.47
CA LYS A 434 22.86 -12.18 18.53
C LYS A 434 22.34 -13.60 18.78
N GLU A 435 21.82 -13.89 19.98
CA GLU A 435 21.38 -15.23 20.39
C GLU A 435 19.92 -15.53 20.02
N GLU A 436 19.13 -14.53 19.61
CA GLU A 436 17.74 -14.70 19.17
C GLU A 436 17.60 -15.12 17.69
N ILE A 437 18.68 -15.17 16.90
CA ILE A 437 18.62 -15.43 15.44
C ILE A 437 18.06 -16.82 15.08
N LYS A 438 18.14 -17.80 16.01
CA LYS A 438 17.52 -19.14 15.84
C LYS A 438 16.05 -19.19 16.28
N SER A 439 15.59 -18.27 17.11
CA SER A 439 14.19 -18.16 17.57
C SER A 439 13.42 -17.01 16.90
N ASN A 440 14.09 -16.27 16.01
CA ASN A 440 13.52 -15.14 15.30
C ASN A 440 12.68 -15.63 14.11
N SER A 441 11.50 -15.03 13.94
CA SER A 441 10.55 -15.19 12.83
C SER A 441 11.09 -14.83 11.44
N PHE A 442 12.41 -14.83 11.26
CA PHE A 442 13.15 -14.51 10.03
C PHE A 442 14.24 -15.55 9.71
N TYR A 443 14.24 -16.70 10.42
CA TYR A 443 15.16 -17.82 10.16
C TYR A 443 15.10 -18.32 8.69
N PHE A 444 13.95 -18.22 8.03
CA PHE A 444 13.81 -18.62 6.62
C PHE A 444 14.65 -17.75 5.65
N LEU A 445 14.98 -16.50 6.01
CA LEU A 445 15.89 -15.66 5.20
C LEU A 445 17.31 -16.25 5.19
N TYR A 446 17.71 -16.90 6.27
CA TYR A 446 18.97 -17.65 6.33
C TYR A 446 18.91 -18.92 5.46
N GLU A 447 17.78 -19.63 5.45
CA GLU A 447 17.57 -20.76 4.52
C GLU A 447 17.60 -20.35 3.05
N LEU A 448 17.04 -19.17 2.71
CA LEU A 448 17.09 -18.60 1.37
C LEU A 448 18.54 -18.28 0.95
N GLN A 449 19.33 -17.66 1.84
CA GLN A 449 20.75 -17.37 1.58
C GLN A 449 21.61 -18.64 1.40
N ASP A 450 21.33 -19.71 2.15
CA ASP A 450 22.04 -20.98 1.99
C ASP A 450 21.70 -21.68 0.66
N LYS A 451 20.44 -21.59 0.20
CA LYS A 451 20.03 -22.10 -1.12
C LYS A 451 20.73 -21.36 -2.27
N TYR A 452 20.82 -20.03 -2.20
CA TYR A 452 21.49 -19.23 -3.23
C TYR A 452 23.01 -19.37 -3.24
N ARG A 453 23.63 -19.81 -2.14
CA ARG A 453 25.08 -20.11 -2.10
C ARG A 453 25.45 -21.46 -2.73
N LYS A 454 24.46 -22.32 -2.99
CA LYS A 454 24.65 -23.68 -3.52
C LYS A 454 24.31 -23.80 -5.01
N LEU A 455 23.80 -22.71 -5.61
CA LEU A 455 23.67 -22.49 -7.05
C LEU A 455 24.85 -21.63 -7.51
#